data_AF-A0A8T8BVA9-F1
#
_entry.id   AF-A0A8T8BVA9-F1
#
_cell.length_a   1.000
_cell.length_b   1.000
_cell.length_c   1.000
_cell.angle_alpha   90.00
_cell.angle_beta   90.00
_cell.angle_gamma   90.00
#
_symmetry.space_group_name_H-M   'P 1'
#
loop_
_entity.id
_entity.type
_entity.pdbx_description
1 polymer ?
#
loop_
_entity_poly.entity_id
_entity_poly.type
_entity_poly.pdbx_seq_one_letter_code
_entity_poly.pdbx_strand_id
1 'polypeptide(L)'
;MEKREQSIRDQKTYKRVILFFVLFSTIGLVFGWPFATPYVFVMLKYKAFWAMMTLGIIGCAFAADGNLWLLRNPGKSPRDYYQQKHWWFHVFNWEMKRESPETEAADK
;
A
#
# COMPACT_ATOMS: atom_id res chain seq x y z
N MET A 1 -13.26 -22.42 -0.76
CA MET A 1 -12.74 -21.28 0.03
C MET A 1 -11.23 -21.08 -0.18
N GLU A 2 -10.45 -22.15 -0.35
CA GLU A 2 -8.99 -22.10 -0.61
C GLU A 2 -8.54 -21.11 -1.71
N LYS A 3 -9.22 -21.06 -2.87
CA LYS A 3 -8.86 -20.11 -3.95
C LYS A 3 -8.92 -18.64 -3.52
N ARG A 4 -9.84 -18.29 -2.62
CA ARG A 4 -10.00 -16.91 -2.11
C ARG A 4 -8.95 -16.59 -1.06
N GLU A 5 -8.64 -17.54 -0.19
CA GLU A 5 -7.58 -17.35 0.81
C GLU A 5 -6.21 -17.20 0.14
N GLN A 6 -5.96 -17.97 -0.92
CA GLN A 6 -4.74 -17.85 -1.72
C GLN A 6 -4.66 -16.48 -2.39
N SER A 7 -5.74 -15.98 -3.01
CA SER A 7 -5.75 -14.65 -3.61
C SER A 7 -5.56 -13.53 -2.58
N ILE A 8 -6.10 -13.68 -1.36
CA ILE A 8 -5.88 -12.73 -0.26
C ILE A 8 -4.40 -12.74 0.17
N ARG A 9 -3.76 -13.90 0.26
CA ARG A 9 -2.32 -14.01 0.59
C ARG A 9 -1.44 -13.37 -0.49
N ASP A 10 -1.76 -13.59 -1.75
CA ASP A 10 -1.04 -12.99 -2.88
C ASP A 10 -1.18 -11.47 -2.88
N GLN A 11 -2.40 -10.96 -2.64
CA GLN A 11 -2.65 -9.52 -2.53
C GLN A 11 -1.97 -8.88 -1.31
N LYS A 12 -1.93 -9.56 -0.16
CA LYS A 12 -1.14 -9.11 1.01
C LYS A 12 0.34 -8.98 0.66
N THR A 13 0.90 -9.97 -0.05
CA THR A 13 2.30 -9.97 -0.48
C THR A 13 2.56 -8.81 -1.44
N TYR A 14 1.67 -8.62 -2.41
CA TYR A 14 1.73 -7.50 -3.36
C TYR A 14 1.69 -6.14 -2.65
N LYS A 15 0.79 -5.94 -1.68
CA LYS A 15 0.72 -4.72 -0.86
C LYS A 15 2.05 -4.46 -0.13
N ARG A 16 2.65 -5.49 0.48
CA ARG A 16 3.95 -5.35 1.18
C ARG A 16 5.08 -4.96 0.23
N VAL A 17 5.12 -5.55 -0.96
CA VAL A 17 6.10 -5.19 -2.00
C VAL A 17 5.92 -3.74 -2.43
N ILE A 18 4.68 -3.28 -2.67
CA ILE A 18 4.41 -1.88 -3.00
C ILE A 18 4.85 -0.95 -1.87
N LEU A 19 4.51 -1.25 -0.61
CA LEU A 19 4.91 -0.42 0.53
C LEU A 19 6.43 -0.36 0.70
N PHE A 20 7.14 -1.45 0.42
CA PHE A 20 8.59 -1.44 0.34
C PHE A 20 9.09 -0.47 -0.73
N PHE A 21 8.49 -0.46 -1.92
CA PHE A 21 8.82 0.52 -2.96
C PHE A 21 8.47 1.96 -2.56
N VAL A 22 7.40 2.20 -1.80
CA VAL A 22 7.09 3.54 -1.25
C VAL A 22 8.20 3.98 -0.29
N LEU A 23 8.61 3.12 0.65
CA LEU A 23 9.72 3.42 1.56
C LEU A 23 11.03 3.65 0.80
N PHE A 24 11.34 2.80 -0.16
CA PHE A 24 12.54 2.94 -0.97
C PHE A 24 12.53 4.25 -1.78
N SER A 25 11.39 4.61 -2.37
CA SER A 25 11.24 5.83 -3.17
C SER A 25 11.31 7.09 -2.32
N THR A 26 10.72 7.07 -1.12
CA THR A 26 10.80 8.19 -0.16
C THR A 26 12.22 8.38 0.37
N ILE A 27 12.97 7.30 0.63
CA ILE A 27 14.40 7.38 0.97
C ILE A 27 15.18 7.99 -0.21
N GLY A 28 14.92 7.55 -1.44
CA GLY A 28 15.52 8.14 -2.66
C GLY A 28 15.24 9.64 -2.80
N LEU A 29 14.01 10.08 -2.48
CA LEU A 29 13.62 11.50 -2.48
C LEU A 29 14.36 12.32 -1.42
N VAL A 30 14.52 11.79 -0.21
CA VAL A 30 15.17 12.49 0.92
C VAL A 30 16.67 12.60 0.71
N PHE A 31 17.33 11.49 0.35
CA PHE A 31 18.79 11.43 0.28
C PHE A 31 19.34 11.77 -1.11
N GLY A 32 18.50 11.90 -2.14
CA GLY A 32 18.96 12.17 -3.52
C GLY A 32 19.75 11.02 -4.15
N TRP A 33 19.66 9.82 -3.58
CA TRP A 33 20.33 8.61 -4.08
C TRP A 33 19.72 8.16 -5.42
N PRO A 34 20.50 7.68 -6.40
CA PRO A 34 21.94 7.44 -6.40
C PRO A 34 22.78 8.60 -6.99
N PHE A 35 22.15 9.74 -7.30
CA PHE A 35 22.79 10.84 -8.05
C PHE A 35 22.90 12.11 -7.21
N ALA A 36 23.81 12.10 -6.23
CA ALA A 36 24.24 13.32 -5.55
C ALA A 36 25.03 14.20 -6.53
N THR A 37 24.33 14.95 -7.39
CA THR A 37 24.94 15.82 -8.41
C THR A 37 25.08 17.24 -7.87
N PRO A 38 26.20 17.93 -8.16
CA PRO A 38 26.46 19.29 -7.66
C PRO A 38 25.62 20.38 -8.35
N TYR A 39 24.90 20.04 -9.42
CA TYR A 39 24.11 20.99 -10.21
C TYR A 39 22.65 21.07 -9.73
N VAL A 40 22.26 22.22 -9.16
CA VAL A 40 20.95 22.47 -8.54
C VAL A 40 19.77 22.15 -9.48
N PHE A 41 19.85 22.51 -10.77
CA PHE A 41 18.79 22.23 -11.75
C PHE A 41 18.62 20.74 -12.05
N VAL A 42 19.72 19.98 -12.03
CA VAL A 42 19.70 18.53 -12.23
C VAL A 42 19.13 17.85 -10.98
N MET A 43 19.52 18.32 -9.79
CA MET A 43 18.96 17.88 -8.52
C MET A 43 17.44 18.10 -8.45
N LEU A 44 16.94 19.24 -8.94
CA LEU A 44 15.51 19.55 -8.96
C LEU A 44 14.73 18.56 -9.85
N LYS A 45 15.27 18.23 -11.02
CA LYS A 45 14.70 17.22 -11.94
C LYS A 45 14.65 15.84 -11.29
N TYR A 46 15.71 15.43 -10.61
CA TYR A 46 15.73 14.14 -9.90
C TYR A 46 14.75 14.09 -8.74
N LYS A 47 14.65 15.16 -7.94
CA LYS A 47 13.64 15.25 -6.88
C LYS A 47 12.23 15.21 -7.43
N ALA A 48 11.96 15.89 -8.55
CA ALA A 48 10.67 15.83 -9.23
C ALA A 48 10.36 14.41 -9.75
N PHE A 49 11.34 13.72 -10.33
CA PHE A 49 11.21 12.32 -10.75
C PHE A 49 10.88 11.40 -9.58
N TRP A 50 11.64 11.48 -8.49
CA TRP A 50 11.39 10.69 -7.27
C TRP A 50 10.04 11.02 -6.64
N ALA A 51 9.63 12.30 -6.65
CA ALA A 51 8.32 12.72 -6.15
C ALA A 51 7.17 12.14 -7.00
N MET A 52 7.27 12.22 -8.33
CA MET A 52 6.27 11.65 -9.24
C MET A 52 6.20 10.12 -9.12
N MET A 53 7.35 9.45 -9.02
CA MET A 53 7.43 8.01 -8.75
C MET A 53 6.79 7.66 -7.41
N THR A 54 7.12 8.38 -6.35
CA THR A 54 6.55 8.17 -5.01
C THR A 54 5.02 8.31 -5.05
N LEU A 55 4.50 9.36 -5.70
CA LEU A 55 3.07 9.58 -5.87
C LEU A 55 2.39 8.44 -6.65
N GLY A 56 3.02 7.96 -7.72
CA GLY A 56 2.52 6.83 -8.50
C GLY A 56 2.44 5.54 -7.67
N ILE A 57 3.50 5.23 -6.92
CA ILE A 57 3.56 4.02 -6.08
C ILE A 57 2.55 4.13 -4.92
N ILE A 58 2.38 5.32 -4.33
CA ILE A 58 1.34 5.57 -3.32
C ILE A 58 -0.05 5.31 -3.92
N GLY A 59 -0.33 5.78 -5.14
CA GLY A 59 -1.58 5.47 -5.85
C GLY A 59 -1.81 3.98 -6.02
N CYS A 60 -0.77 3.22 -6.40
CA CYS A 60 -0.83 1.75 -6.46
C CYS A 60 -1.10 1.13 -5.08
N ALA A 61 -0.54 1.69 -4.01
CA ALA A 61 -0.77 1.21 -2.64
C ALA A 61 -2.24 1.41 -2.23
N PHE A 62 -2.84 2.55 -2.57
CA PHE A 62 -4.27 2.82 -2.35
C PHE A 62 -5.15 1.81 -3.11
N ALA A 63 -4.84 1.54 -4.39
CA ALA A 63 -5.58 0.59 -5.20
C ALA A 63 -5.46 -0.85 -4.66
N ALA A 64 -4.25 -1.27 -4.27
CA ALA A 64 -4.01 -2.58 -3.70
C ALA A 64 -4.74 -2.77 -2.36
N ASP A 65 -4.75 -1.74 -1.49
CA ASP A 65 -5.43 -1.82 -0.21
C ASP A 65 -6.96 -1.84 -0.36
N GLY A 66 -7.52 -1.03 -1.25
CA GLY A 66 -8.95 -1.06 -1.57
C GLY A 66 -9.39 -2.42 -2.13
N ASN A 67 -8.59 -3.02 -3.01
CA ASN A 67 -8.88 -4.35 -3.57
C ASN A 67 -8.82 -5.44 -2.48
N LEU A 68 -7.82 -5.36 -1.60
CA LEU A 68 -7.67 -6.28 -0.47
C LEU A 68 -8.86 -6.18 0.50
N TRP A 69 -9.36 -4.97 0.75
CA TRP A 69 -10.53 -4.72 1.60
C TRP A 69 -11.81 -5.32 1.00
N LEU A 70 -12.02 -5.15 -0.31
CA LEU A 70 -13.17 -5.73 -1.03
C LEU A 70 -13.15 -7.25 -1.03
N LEU A 71 -11.98 -7.87 -1.22
CA LEU A 71 -11.82 -9.32 -1.13
C LEU A 71 -12.17 -9.88 0.26
N ARG A 72 -11.99 -9.08 1.32
CA ARG A 72 -12.33 -9.45 2.71
C ARG A 72 -13.77 -9.15 3.10
N ASN A 73 -14.43 -8.22 2.41
CA ASN A 73 -15.80 -7.81 2.69
C ASN A 73 -16.71 -8.09 1.49
N PRO A 74 -17.04 -9.35 1.21
CA PRO A 74 -17.92 -9.69 0.10
C PRO A 74 -19.30 -9.01 0.29
N GLY A 75 -19.77 -8.32 -0.75
CA GLY A 75 -21.06 -7.62 -0.75
C GLY A 75 -21.02 -6.14 -0.37
N LYS A 76 -19.85 -5.61 0.04
CA LYS A 76 -19.69 -4.15 0.26
C LYS A 76 -19.23 -3.43 -1.02
N SER A 77 -19.58 -2.16 -1.13
CA SER A 77 -19.18 -1.32 -2.25
C SER A 77 -17.79 -0.70 -2.03
N PRO A 78 -17.05 -0.34 -3.11
CA PRO A 78 -15.78 0.38 -2.97
C PRO A 78 -15.91 1.72 -2.22
N ARG A 79 -17.10 2.32 -2.21
CA ARG A 79 -17.37 3.58 -1.52
C ARG A 79 -17.30 3.44 0.00
N ASP A 80 -17.72 2.28 0.51
CA ASP A 80 -17.77 1.99 1.95
C ASP A 80 -16.36 1.93 2.56
N TYR A 81 -15.36 1.59 1.75
CA TYR A 81 -13.95 1.63 2.14
C TYR A 81 -13.48 3.06 2.47
N TYR A 82 -13.81 4.04 1.61
CA TYR A 82 -13.42 5.44 1.79
C TYR A 82 -14.18 6.15 2.92
N GLN A 83 -15.29 5.58 3.38
CA GLN A 83 -16.07 6.11 4.51
C GLN A 83 -15.48 5.71 5.87
N GLN A 84 -14.52 4.78 5.92
CA GLN A 84 -13.88 4.39 7.17
C GLN A 84 -13.04 5.52 7.77
N LYS A 85 -13.15 5.71 9.09
CA LYS A 85 -12.35 6.70 9.82
C LYS A 85 -10.87 6.28 9.74
N HIS A 86 -10.03 7.17 9.23
CA HIS A 86 -8.59 6.92 8.95
C HIS A 86 -8.31 5.92 7.81
N TRP A 87 -9.21 5.77 6.83
CA TRP A 87 -9.00 4.93 5.63
C TRP A 87 -7.62 5.11 4.98
N TRP A 88 -7.10 6.34 4.94
CA TRP A 88 -5.78 6.65 4.38
C TRP A 88 -4.61 6.03 5.15
N PHE A 89 -4.77 5.77 6.46
CA PHE A 89 -3.76 5.11 7.28
C PHE A 89 -3.73 3.59 7.07
N HIS A 90 -4.85 2.99 6.64
CA HIS A 90 -4.90 1.55 6.35
C HIS A 90 -3.97 1.16 5.20
N VAL A 91 -3.72 2.08 4.26
CA VAL A 91 -2.81 1.85 3.15
C VAL A 91 -1.38 1.57 3.62
N PHE A 92 -0.91 2.33 4.62
CA PHE A 92 0.42 2.15 5.20
C PHE A 92 0.48 1.05 6.26
N ASN A 93 -0.66 0.44 6.60
CA ASN A 93 -0.69 -0.67 7.52
C ASN A 93 -0.04 -1.89 6.87
N TRP A 94 1.14 -2.25 7.38
CA TRP A 94 1.92 -3.42 6.95
C TRP A 94 1.25 -4.75 7.33
N GLU A 95 0.14 -4.69 8.10
CA GLU A 95 -0.57 -5.83 8.67
C GLU A 95 0.41 -6.85 9.29
N MET A 96 1.04 -6.44 10.38
CA MET A 96 1.90 -7.31 11.20
C MET A 96 1.12 -8.19 12.18
N LYS A 97 -0.21 -8.03 12.34
CA LYS A 97 -1.00 -8.86 13.27
C LYS A 97 -2.21 -9.53 12.64
N ARG A 98 -2.43 -10.73 13.17
CA ARG A 98 -3.08 -11.92 12.66
C ARG A 98 -4.53 -11.68 12.24
N GLU A 99 -4.98 -12.52 11.30
CA GLU A 99 -6.40 -12.89 11.16
C GLU A 99 -7.07 -12.81 12.54
N SER A 100 -7.95 -11.81 12.70
CA SER A 100 -8.79 -11.75 13.89
C SER A 100 -9.65 -13.01 13.87
N PRO A 101 -9.59 -13.87 14.91
CA PRO A 101 -10.36 -15.10 15.00
C PRO A 101 -11.83 -14.82 15.34
N GLU A 102 -12.42 -13.75 14.82
CA GLU A 102 -13.83 -13.42 15.06
C GLU A 102 -14.80 -14.24 14.21
N THR A 103 -14.30 -15.08 13.30
CA THR A 103 -15.12 -16.07 12.57
C THR A 103 -15.15 -17.47 13.19
N GLU A 104 -14.40 -17.74 14.26
CA GLU A 104 -14.48 -19.02 15.00
C GLU A 104 -15.47 -18.99 16.18
N ALA A 105 -15.96 -17.81 16.58
CA ALA A 105 -16.85 -17.66 17.74
C ALA A 105 -18.36 -17.73 17.42
N ALA A 106 -18.74 -17.93 16.15
CA ALA A 106 -20.14 -18.00 15.74
C ALA A 106 -20.65 -19.45 15.51
N ASP A 107 -19.85 -20.46 15.84
CA ASP A 107 -20.23 -21.89 15.72
C ASP A 107 -19.92 -22.67 17.00
N LYS A 108 -20.41 -22.16 18.14
CA LYS A 108 -20.58 -22.94 19.39
C LYS A 108 -21.91 -22.61 20.06
#